data_AF-E6QBU3-F1
#
_entry.id   AF-E6QBU3-F1
#
_cell.length_a   1.000
_cell.length_b   1.000
_cell.length_c   1.000
_cell.angle_alpha   90.00
_cell.angle_beta   90.00
_cell.angle_gamma   90.00
#
_symmetry.space_group_name_H-M   'P 1'
#
loop_
_entity.id
_entity.type
_entity.pdbx_description
1 polymer ?
#
loop_
_entity_poly.entity_id
_entity_poly.type
_entity_poly.pdbx_seq_one_letter_code
_entity_poly.pdbx_strand_id
1 'polypeptide(L)'
;MSAANPLEGQRPARAPSVKLGSNLTGIPSGLLISAEFHAFPMPLHIAGVRDGHPALFQRLSLAREQREAGQVFQAYMDEIFAGGPDRTKGRRFRASYLRLLKGWGYDSNSPEGAVMKGWVESRFGIAPNFHRQVIGRVGDTAWIQYMTDKMSGRFDNNAIWLQLDLLFEFAQWSARRFLAPGQRHLRLFRGTNDFAEHPILWKAGARQGVIRLNNLVSFSSDRDVASAFGDCILEVNVPLVKLLFFKGLLPCRALQAESEYLVIGGEYAAHMHYY
;
A
#
# COMPACT_ATOMS: atom_id res chain seq x y z
N MET A 1 29.78 -34.27 2.79
CA MET A 1 28.44 -34.34 3.42
C MET A 1 27.87 -32.93 3.42
N SER A 2 26.97 -32.64 2.48
CA SER A 2 26.38 -31.31 2.29
C SER A 2 25.19 -31.16 3.24
N ALA A 3 25.20 -30.10 4.05
CA ALA A 3 24.11 -29.79 4.96
C ALA A 3 22.89 -29.34 4.14
N ALA A 4 21.82 -30.14 4.18
CA ALA A 4 20.54 -29.79 3.59
C ALA A 4 19.99 -28.51 4.23
N ASN A 5 19.52 -27.58 3.39
CA ASN A 5 18.89 -26.34 3.78
C ASN A 5 17.57 -26.64 4.52
N PRO A 6 17.34 -26.20 5.78
CA PRO A 6 16.13 -26.55 6.54
C PRO A 6 14.82 -25.95 5.98
N LEU A 7 14.89 -25.19 4.89
CA LEU A 7 13.78 -24.40 4.34
C LEU A 7 12.89 -25.17 3.33
N GLU A 8 13.16 -26.44 3.04
CA GLU A 8 12.36 -27.26 2.10
C GLU A 8 11.21 -28.05 2.76
N GLY A 9 11.04 -27.95 4.08
CA GLY A 9 9.97 -28.64 4.81
C GLY A 9 8.58 -28.04 4.59
N GLN A 10 7.86 -28.58 3.59
CA GLN A 10 6.40 -28.49 3.38
C GLN A 10 5.80 -27.08 3.49
N ARG A 11 5.92 -26.29 2.43
CA ARG A 11 4.96 -25.19 2.19
C ARG A 11 3.59 -25.81 1.89
N PRO A 12 2.51 -25.43 2.60
CA PRO A 12 1.17 -25.82 2.19
C PRO A 12 0.88 -25.28 0.79
N ALA A 13 0.09 -26.04 0.01
CA ALA A 13 -0.38 -25.60 -1.29
C ALA A 13 -1.00 -24.19 -1.17
N ARG A 14 -0.55 -23.25 -2.00
CA ARG A 14 -1.08 -21.88 -2.01
C ARG A 14 -2.61 -21.95 -2.13
N ALA A 15 -3.31 -21.46 -1.11
CA ALA A 15 -4.76 -21.28 -1.20
C ALA A 15 -5.07 -20.46 -2.47
N PRO A 16 -6.09 -20.84 -3.27
CA PRO A 16 -6.42 -20.12 -4.48
C PRO A 16 -6.77 -18.67 -4.13
N SER A 17 -5.84 -17.76 -4.39
CA SER A 17 -6.10 -16.33 -4.31
C SER A 17 -6.97 -15.94 -5.49
N VAL A 18 -8.04 -15.20 -5.24
CA VAL A 18 -8.86 -14.59 -6.28
C VAL A 18 -7.96 -13.78 -7.23
N LYS A 19 -7.77 -14.28 -8.47
CA LYS A 19 -7.04 -13.59 -9.53
C LYS A 19 -8.04 -12.82 -10.39
N LEU A 20 -8.35 -11.59 -10.00
CA LEU A 20 -9.29 -10.75 -10.71
C LEU A 20 -8.67 -9.48 -11.33
N GLY A 21 -7.41 -9.19 -11.03
CA GLY A 21 -6.81 -7.88 -11.32
C GLY A 21 -5.99 -7.80 -12.61
N SER A 22 -6.09 -6.67 -13.28
CA SER A 22 -5.05 -6.18 -14.21
C SER A 22 -3.73 -6.00 -13.45
N ASN A 23 -2.60 -6.05 -14.17
CA ASN A 23 -1.29 -5.78 -13.61
C ASN A 23 -0.52 -4.85 -14.55
N LEU A 24 -0.19 -3.67 -14.04
CA LEU A 24 0.46 -2.60 -14.79
C LEU A 24 1.95 -2.46 -14.42
N THR A 25 2.50 -3.39 -13.65
CA THR A 25 3.90 -3.34 -13.19
C THR A 25 4.85 -4.24 -13.96
N GLY A 26 4.32 -5.11 -14.83
CA GLY A 26 5.11 -6.07 -15.60
C GLY A 26 5.66 -7.25 -14.78
N ILE A 27 5.44 -7.28 -13.46
CA ILE A 27 5.89 -8.36 -12.57
C ILE A 27 4.68 -9.23 -12.20
N PRO A 28 4.71 -10.56 -12.36
CA PRO A 28 3.58 -11.42 -12.03
C PRO A 28 3.04 -11.21 -10.61
N SER A 29 1.71 -11.06 -10.46
CA SER A 29 1.09 -10.74 -9.17
C SER A 29 1.39 -11.78 -8.08
N GLY A 30 1.47 -13.06 -8.47
CA GLY A 30 1.86 -14.14 -7.54
C GLY A 30 3.30 -14.02 -7.02
N LEU A 31 4.19 -13.35 -7.76
CA LEU A 31 5.53 -12.99 -7.30
C LEU A 31 5.48 -11.73 -6.44
N LEU A 32 4.78 -10.66 -6.85
CA LEU A 32 4.63 -9.42 -6.05
C LEU A 32 4.04 -9.64 -4.65
N ILE A 33 3.22 -10.68 -4.52
CA ILE A 33 2.62 -11.11 -3.27
C ILE A 33 3.61 -11.88 -2.40
N SER A 34 4.63 -12.53 -2.96
CA SER A 34 5.37 -13.58 -2.27
C SER A 34 6.40 -13.06 -1.26
N ALA A 35 6.68 -13.89 -0.26
CA ALA A 35 7.75 -13.62 0.70
C ALA A 35 9.13 -13.51 0.03
N GLU A 36 9.36 -14.22 -1.09
CA GLU A 36 10.61 -14.11 -1.86
C GLU A 36 10.78 -12.74 -2.51
N PHE A 37 9.72 -12.19 -3.12
CA PHE A 37 9.80 -10.82 -3.65
C PHE A 37 10.04 -9.82 -2.51
N HIS A 38 9.40 -10.02 -1.36
CA HIS A 38 9.64 -9.17 -0.21
C HIS A 38 11.06 -9.33 0.36
N ALA A 39 11.69 -10.50 0.28
CA ALA A 39 13.09 -10.68 0.66
C ALA A 39 14.06 -10.06 -0.37
N PHE A 40 13.75 -10.18 -1.66
CA PHE A 40 14.61 -9.75 -2.77
C PHE A 40 13.87 -8.81 -3.73
N PRO A 41 13.50 -7.58 -3.28
CA PRO A 41 12.63 -6.70 -4.04
C PRO A 41 13.31 -6.13 -5.29
N MET A 42 12.65 -6.23 -6.42
CA MET A 42 13.07 -5.55 -7.65
C MET A 42 12.43 -4.16 -7.74
N PRO A 43 13.02 -3.20 -8.50
CA PRO A 43 12.36 -1.94 -8.80
C PRO A 43 10.92 -2.17 -9.30
N LEU A 44 9.97 -1.45 -8.69
CA LEU A 44 8.56 -1.53 -9.03
C LEU A 44 8.09 -0.20 -9.60
N HIS A 45 7.48 -0.25 -10.78
CA HIS A 45 6.95 0.93 -11.47
C HIS A 45 5.59 0.59 -12.09
N ILE A 46 4.70 1.57 -12.19
CA ILE A 46 3.44 1.50 -12.92
C ILE A 46 3.70 2.00 -14.34
N ALA A 47 3.41 1.15 -15.32
CA ALA A 47 3.69 1.40 -16.72
C ALA A 47 3.04 2.71 -17.21
N GLY A 48 3.80 3.51 -17.96
CA GLY A 48 3.34 4.74 -18.61
C GLY A 48 3.18 5.97 -17.72
N VAL A 49 3.27 5.83 -16.39
CA VAL A 49 3.04 6.97 -15.47
C VAL A 49 4.15 8.01 -15.58
N ARG A 50 5.42 7.58 -15.54
CA ARG A 50 6.56 8.50 -15.66
C ARG A 50 6.65 9.12 -17.05
N ASP A 51 6.40 8.32 -18.08
CA ASP A 51 6.44 8.75 -19.47
C ASP A 51 5.31 9.74 -19.82
N GLY A 52 4.15 9.58 -19.18
CA GLY A 52 3.02 10.52 -19.30
C GLY A 52 3.19 11.81 -18.50
N HIS A 53 4.11 11.84 -17.52
CA HIS A 53 4.32 12.98 -16.63
C HIS A 53 5.80 13.38 -16.47
N PRO A 54 6.58 13.54 -17.57
CA PRO A 54 8.01 13.81 -17.50
C PRO A 54 8.32 15.15 -16.82
N ALA A 55 7.45 16.15 -16.98
CA ALA A 55 7.58 17.46 -16.35
C ALA A 55 7.62 17.37 -14.81
N LEU A 56 6.84 16.47 -14.20
CA LEU A 56 6.88 16.25 -12.76
C LEU A 56 8.27 15.74 -12.34
N PHE A 57 8.75 14.68 -12.97
CA PHE A 57 10.01 14.05 -12.58
C PHE A 57 11.24 14.91 -12.89
N GLN A 58 11.17 15.75 -13.93
CA GLN A 58 12.18 16.79 -14.18
C GLN A 58 12.20 17.82 -13.05
N ARG A 59 11.03 18.36 -12.64
CA ARG A 59 10.97 19.31 -11.51
C ARG A 59 11.44 18.65 -10.21
N LEU A 60 11.04 17.41 -9.94
CA LEU A 60 11.50 16.64 -8.77
C LEU A 60 13.02 16.43 -8.76
N SER A 61 13.65 16.23 -9.92
CA SER A 61 15.11 16.02 -10.01
C SER A 61 15.94 17.19 -9.45
N LEU A 62 15.36 18.40 -9.44
CA LEU A 62 15.99 19.61 -8.91
C LEU A 62 15.87 19.72 -7.38
N ALA A 63 14.94 18.98 -6.77
CA ALA A 63 14.71 19.03 -5.34
C ALA A 63 15.88 18.43 -4.55
N ARG A 64 16.29 19.17 -3.51
CA ARG A 64 17.43 18.84 -2.64
C ARG A 64 17.01 18.18 -1.34
N GLU A 65 15.77 18.37 -0.93
CA GLU A 65 15.21 17.78 0.29
C GLU A 65 13.78 17.26 0.09
N GLN A 66 13.36 16.40 1.00
CA GLN A 66 12.05 15.76 0.96
C GLN A 66 10.89 16.78 0.99
N ARG A 67 11.03 17.83 1.80
CA ARG A 67 10.00 18.85 1.95
C ARG A 67 9.75 19.61 0.65
N GLU A 68 10.82 20.05 0.00
CA GLU A 68 10.80 20.70 -1.32
C GLU A 68 10.17 19.77 -2.36
N ALA A 69 10.58 18.50 -2.41
CA ALA A 69 10.02 17.53 -3.33
C ALA A 69 8.50 17.32 -3.12
N GLY A 70 8.05 17.29 -1.86
CA GLY A 70 6.63 17.22 -1.52
C GLY A 70 5.84 18.46 -1.97
N GLN A 71 6.43 19.66 -1.88
CA GLN A 71 5.81 20.90 -2.38
C GLN A 71 5.71 20.89 -3.92
N VAL A 72 6.78 20.48 -4.61
CA VAL A 72 6.79 20.33 -6.07
C VAL A 72 5.71 19.35 -6.53
N PHE A 73 5.60 18.20 -5.86
CA PHE A 73 4.57 17.21 -6.16
C PHE A 73 3.16 17.79 -6.00
N GLN A 74 2.88 18.46 -4.87
CA GLN A 74 1.55 19.05 -4.63
C GLN A 74 1.20 20.12 -5.65
N ALA A 75 2.12 21.05 -5.95
CA ALA A 75 1.90 22.08 -6.95
C ALA A 75 1.58 21.47 -8.33
N TYR A 76 2.28 20.39 -8.71
CA TYR A 76 2.00 19.66 -9.94
C TYR A 76 0.61 18.99 -9.93
N MET A 77 0.24 18.35 -8.82
CA MET A 77 -1.08 17.72 -8.68
C MET A 77 -2.21 18.76 -8.77
N ASP A 78 -2.02 19.94 -8.17
CA ASP A 78 -2.98 21.03 -8.26
C ASP A 78 -3.08 21.59 -9.69
N GLU A 79 -1.94 21.77 -10.38
CA GLU A 79 -1.89 22.20 -11.78
C GLU A 79 -2.71 21.27 -12.70
N ILE A 80 -2.55 19.95 -12.54
CA ILE A 80 -3.19 18.95 -13.41
C ILE A 80 -4.65 18.65 -13.02
N PHE A 81 -4.96 18.57 -11.73
CA PHE A 81 -6.25 18.06 -11.24
C PHE A 81 -7.17 19.11 -10.60
N ALA A 82 -6.67 20.28 -10.20
CA ALA A 82 -7.53 21.34 -9.66
C ALA A 82 -8.19 22.20 -10.76
N GLY A 83 -7.64 22.23 -11.97
CA GLY A 83 -7.99 23.16 -13.05
C GLY A 83 -9.11 22.78 -14.04
N GLY A 84 -9.81 21.65 -13.87
CA GLY A 84 -10.81 21.17 -14.86
C GLY A 84 -11.92 22.18 -15.21
N PRO A 85 -12.54 22.08 -16.42
CA PRO A 85 -13.32 23.13 -17.12
C PRO A 85 -14.58 23.64 -16.39
N ASP A 86 -14.99 23.01 -15.30
CA ASP A 86 -16.20 23.36 -14.55
C ASP A 86 -15.83 24.15 -13.29
N ARG A 87 -15.30 25.37 -13.47
CA ARG A 87 -15.07 26.36 -12.38
C ARG A 87 -16.35 27.09 -11.99
N THR A 88 -17.42 26.95 -12.78
CA THR A 88 -18.65 27.76 -12.69
C THR A 88 -19.82 27.03 -12.04
N LYS A 89 -19.76 25.71 -11.83
CA LYS A 89 -20.75 24.96 -11.04
C LYS A 89 -20.21 24.73 -9.64
N GLY A 90 -20.78 25.45 -8.67
CA GLY A 90 -20.28 25.56 -7.30
C GLY A 90 -19.81 24.24 -6.68
N ARG A 91 -18.66 24.30 -5.99
CA ARG A 91 -18.17 23.41 -4.91
C ARG A 91 -18.56 21.92 -4.98
N ARG A 92 -18.68 21.34 -6.17
CA ARG A 92 -18.95 19.91 -6.34
C ARG A 92 -17.75 19.17 -5.74
N PHE A 93 -18.01 18.27 -4.79
CA PHE A 93 -16.99 17.54 -4.05
C PHE A 93 -16.12 16.74 -5.04
N ARG A 94 -14.93 17.24 -5.39
CA ARG A 94 -14.00 16.56 -6.29
C ARG A 94 -13.25 15.49 -5.51
N ALA A 95 -13.16 14.30 -6.08
CA ALA A 95 -12.30 13.25 -5.55
C ALA A 95 -10.85 13.73 -5.53
N SER A 96 -10.13 13.48 -4.45
CA SER A 96 -8.72 13.84 -4.31
C SER A 96 -8.01 12.72 -3.57
N TYR A 97 -6.79 12.39 -3.98
CA TYR A 97 -5.95 11.42 -3.28
C TYR A 97 -5.74 11.81 -1.80
N LEU A 98 -5.70 13.11 -1.47
CA LEU A 98 -5.62 13.59 -0.08
C LEU A 98 -6.86 13.22 0.74
N ARG A 99 -8.05 13.24 0.12
CA ARG A 99 -9.28 12.77 0.75
C ARG A 99 -9.23 11.27 0.99
N LEU A 100 -8.72 10.50 0.03
CA LEU A 100 -8.55 9.05 0.19
C LEU A 100 -7.59 8.72 1.34
N LEU A 101 -6.43 9.37 1.39
CA LEU A 101 -5.47 9.22 2.50
C LEU A 101 -6.11 9.56 3.84
N LYS A 102 -6.82 10.69 3.92
CA LYS A 102 -7.52 11.10 5.15
C LYS A 102 -8.60 10.09 5.57
N GLY A 103 -9.38 9.58 4.62
CA GLY A 103 -10.40 8.57 4.87
C GLY A 103 -9.79 7.25 5.33
N TRP A 104 -8.66 6.84 4.74
CA TRP A 104 -7.90 5.68 5.15
C TRP A 104 -7.43 5.78 6.61
N GLY A 105 -6.86 6.93 6.98
CA GLY A 105 -6.38 7.17 8.35
C GLY A 105 -7.50 7.24 9.40
N TYR A 106 -8.75 7.43 9.00
CA TYR A 106 -9.91 7.38 9.90
C TYR A 106 -10.49 5.96 10.00
N ASP A 107 -10.74 5.33 8.85
CA ASP A 107 -11.24 3.96 8.76
C ASP A 107 -10.80 3.31 7.45
N SER A 108 -9.95 2.29 7.53
CA SER A 108 -9.51 1.51 6.35
C SER A 108 -10.63 0.66 5.71
N ASN A 109 -11.79 0.58 6.35
CA ASN A 109 -13.02 -0.06 5.86
C ASN A 109 -14.08 0.95 5.36
N SER A 110 -13.70 2.22 5.25
CA SER A 110 -14.48 3.26 4.58
C SER A 110 -14.54 3.06 3.05
N PRO A 111 -15.46 3.74 2.34
CA PRO A 111 -15.45 3.81 0.88
C PRO A 111 -14.11 4.31 0.31
N GLU A 112 -13.48 5.30 0.95
CA GLU A 112 -12.13 5.76 0.61
C GLU A 112 -11.11 4.60 0.68
N GLY A 113 -11.20 3.77 1.73
CA GLY A 113 -10.38 2.56 1.87
C GLY A 113 -10.66 1.50 0.79
N ALA A 114 -11.92 1.31 0.40
CA ALA A 114 -12.30 0.40 -0.67
C ALA A 114 -11.72 0.84 -2.04
N VAL A 115 -11.74 2.15 -2.34
CA VAL A 115 -11.13 2.70 -3.56
C VAL A 115 -9.62 2.45 -3.58
N MET A 116 -8.91 2.68 -2.47
CA MET A 116 -7.47 2.44 -2.41
C MET A 116 -7.10 0.96 -2.50
N LYS A 117 -7.88 0.06 -1.88
CA LYS A 117 -7.74 -1.39 -2.04
C LYS A 117 -7.99 -1.80 -3.50
N GLY A 118 -8.98 -1.18 -4.14
CA GLY A 118 -9.24 -1.32 -5.57
C GLY A 118 -8.04 -0.88 -6.42
N TRP A 119 -7.38 0.23 -6.05
CA TRP A 119 -6.15 0.71 -6.68
C TRP A 119 -5.05 -0.33 -6.68
N VAL A 120 -4.82 -0.96 -5.53
CA VAL A 120 -3.85 -2.05 -5.47
C VAL A 120 -4.26 -3.24 -6.34
N GLU A 121 -5.53 -3.64 -6.28
CA GLU A 121 -6.09 -4.72 -7.09
C GLU A 121 -5.88 -4.48 -8.59
N SER A 122 -6.10 -3.25 -9.07
CA SER A 122 -5.97 -2.90 -10.49
C SER A 122 -4.54 -2.74 -10.97
N ARG A 123 -3.62 -2.23 -10.14
CA ARG A 123 -2.24 -1.92 -10.59
C ARG A 123 -1.30 -3.09 -10.39
N PHE A 124 -1.48 -3.84 -9.30
CA PHE A 124 -0.56 -4.92 -8.89
C PHE A 124 -1.19 -6.31 -9.05
N GLY A 125 -2.48 -6.39 -9.36
CA GLY A 125 -3.21 -7.65 -9.45
C GLY A 125 -3.38 -8.36 -8.10
N ILE A 126 -3.36 -7.61 -7.00
CA ILE A 126 -3.47 -8.14 -5.63
C ILE A 126 -4.85 -7.81 -5.08
N ALA A 127 -5.75 -8.79 -5.07
CA ALA A 127 -7.09 -8.62 -4.51
C ALA A 127 -7.04 -8.45 -2.98
N PRO A 128 -7.95 -7.65 -2.38
CA PRO A 128 -8.05 -7.56 -0.94
C PRO A 128 -8.62 -8.86 -0.36
N ASN A 129 -8.14 -9.24 0.83
CA ASN A 129 -8.68 -10.37 1.59
C ASN A 129 -9.63 -9.90 2.73
N PHE A 130 -9.75 -8.59 2.95
CA PHE A 130 -10.57 -8.03 4.02
C PHE A 130 -11.10 -6.63 3.68
N HIS A 131 -12.40 -6.42 3.90
CA HIS A 131 -13.04 -5.10 3.92
C HIS A 131 -14.34 -5.20 4.74
N ARG A 132 -14.33 -4.69 5.97
CA ARG A 132 -15.34 -4.91 7.03
C ARG A 132 -15.49 -6.37 7.48
N GLN A 133 -15.30 -7.31 6.57
CA GLN A 133 -15.35 -8.75 6.76
C GLN A 133 -14.29 -9.42 5.88
N VAL A 134 -13.94 -10.66 6.20
CA VAL A 134 -13.04 -11.48 5.39
C VAL A 134 -13.68 -11.74 4.02
N ILE A 135 -12.93 -11.45 2.95
CA ILE A 135 -13.34 -11.69 1.57
C ILE A 135 -12.77 -13.04 1.15
N GLY A 136 -13.60 -14.09 1.22
CA GLY A 136 -13.19 -15.46 0.88
C GLY A 136 -13.26 -15.79 -0.61
N ARG A 137 -14.34 -15.40 -1.29
CA ARG A 137 -14.56 -15.65 -2.72
C ARG A 137 -15.30 -14.50 -3.40
N VAL A 138 -15.12 -14.43 -4.72
CA VAL A 138 -15.88 -13.52 -5.59
C VAL A 138 -17.37 -13.84 -5.49
N GLY A 139 -18.20 -12.81 -5.41
CA GLY A 139 -19.65 -12.94 -5.37
C GLY A 139 -20.26 -13.13 -3.97
N ASP A 140 -19.45 -13.33 -2.93
CA ASP A 140 -19.98 -13.37 -1.56
C ASP A 140 -20.38 -12.00 -1.03
N THR A 141 -21.18 -11.98 0.04
CA THR A 141 -21.66 -10.75 0.70
C THR A 141 -20.53 -9.77 1.02
N ALA A 142 -19.41 -10.25 1.56
CA ALA A 142 -18.24 -9.42 1.85
C ALA A 142 -17.63 -8.81 0.57
N TRP A 143 -17.58 -9.58 -0.53
CA TRP A 143 -17.10 -9.10 -1.82
C TRP A 143 -18.06 -8.08 -2.44
N ILE A 144 -19.37 -8.32 -2.38
CA ILE A 144 -20.40 -7.42 -2.89
C ILE A 144 -20.35 -6.09 -2.12
N GLN A 145 -20.18 -6.13 -0.79
CA GLN A 145 -20.04 -4.93 0.03
C GLN A 145 -18.80 -4.13 -0.37
N TYR A 146 -17.63 -4.80 -0.48
CA TYR A 146 -16.41 -4.18 -0.98
C TYR A 146 -16.59 -3.54 -2.36
N MET A 147 -17.23 -4.25 -3.30
CA MET A 147 -17.49 -3.73 -4.64
C MET A 147 -18.41 -2.51 -4.61
N THR A 148 -19.44 -2.52 -3.76
CA THR A 148 -20.35 -1.39 -3.59
C THR A 148 -19.61 -0.15 -3.08
N ASP A 149 -18.76 -0.32 -2.07
CA ASP A 149 -17.95 0.77 -1.52
C ASP A 149 -16.89 1.26 -2.52
N LYS A 150 -16.23 0.34 -3.25
CA LYS A 150 -15.22 0.65 -4.29
C LYS A 150 -15.82 1.43 -5.46
N MET A 151 -17.03 1.07 -5.89
CA MET A 151 -17.70 1.66 -7.06
C MET A 151 -18.52 2.92 -6.71
N SER A 152 -18.30 3.50 -5.54
CA SER A 152 -18.95 4.75 -5.15
C SER A 152 -18.58 5.87 -6.13
N GLY A 153 -19.54 6.29 -6.95
CA GLY A 153 -19.37 7.31 -8.00
C GLY A 153 -18.90 8.68 -7.50
N ARG A 154 -18.82 8.88 -6.18
CA ARG A 154 -18.22 10.05 -5.53
C ARG A 154 -16.71 10.17 -5.79
N PHE A 155 -16.05 9.08 -6.20
CA PHE A 155 -14.60 9.04 -6.44
C PHE A 155 -14.21 9.01 -7.93
N ASP A 156 -15.16 8.84 -8.84
CA ASP A 156 -14.90 8.64 -10.27
C ASP A 156 -14.82 9.94 -11.10
N ASN A 157 -14.86 11.10 -10.43
CA ASN A 157 -15.03 12.39 -11.10
C ASN A 157 -13.75 13.23 -11.26
N ASN A 158 -12.58 12.68 -10.97
CA ASN A 158 -11.31 13.43 -11.01
C ASN A 158 -10.07 12.56 -11.27
N ALA A 159 -10.17 11.56 -12.14
CA ALA A 159 -9.05 10.67 -12.50
C ALA A 159 -8.30 10.11 -11.27
N ILE A 160 -9.06 9.66 -10.26
CA ILE A 160 -8.52 9.35 -8.93
C ILE A 160 -7.43 8.26 -8.96
N TRP A 161 -7.55 7.32 -9.89
CA TRP A 161 -6.56 6.26 -10.09
C TRP A 161 -5.23 6.80 -10.57
N LEU A 162 -5.22 7.75 -11.52
CA LEU A 162 -4.00 8.42 -11.97
C LEU A 162 -3.36 9.23 -10.85
N GLN A 163 -4.16 9.84 -9.96
CA GLN A 163 -3.62 10.54 -8.80
C GLN A 163 -2.87 9.60 -7.85
N LEU A 164 -3.40 8.38 -7.62
CA LEU A 164 -2.73 7.35 -6.82
C LEU A 164 -1.51 6.76 -7.54
N ASP A 165 -1.57 6.61 -8.86
CA ASP A 165 -0.45 6.17 -9.68
C ASP A 165 0.74 7.15 -9.55
N LEU A 166 0.47 8.46 -9.67
CA LEU A 166 1.47 9.52 -9.46
C LEU A 166 1.99 9.56 -8.03
N LEU A 167 1.12 9.40 -7.03
CA LEU A 167 1.53 9.33 -5.63
C LEU A 167 2.49 8.17 -5.38
N PHE A 168 2.18 6.98 -5.92
CA PHE A 168 3.04 5.81 -5.81
C PHE A 168 4.40 6.06 -6.47
N GLU A 169 4.43 6.55 -7.72
CA GLU A 169 5.70 6.81 -8.41
C GLU A 169 6.55 7.90 -7.73
N PHE A 170 5.89 8.92 -7.19
CA PHE A 170 6.54 9.93 -6.37
C PHE A 170 7.11 9.32 -5.08
N ALA A 171 6.35 8.49 -4.36
CA ALA A 171 6.82 7.77 -3.19
C ALA A 171 8.05 6.91 -3.52
N GLN A 172 8.07 6.23 -4.67
CA GLN A 172 9.22 5.43 -5.09
C GLN A 172 10.45 6.27 -5.42
N TRP A 173 10.26 7.39 -6.11
CA TRP A 173 11.34 8.33 -6.41
C TRP A 173 11.91 8.94 -5.11
N SER A 174 11.03 9.37 -4.22
CA SER A 174 11.36 10.03 -2.96
C SER A 174 12.01 9.06 -1.96
N ALA A 175 11.49 7.84 -1.81
CA ALA A 175 12.01 6.87 -0.85
C ALA A 175 13.47 6.48 -1.14
N ARG A 176 13.81 6.30 -2.43
CA ARG A 176 15.18 5.99 -2.86
C ARG A 176 16.16 7.14 -2.60
N ARG A 177 15.68 8.38 -2.65
CA ARG A 177 16.52 9.58 -2.55
C ARG A 177 16.67 10.10 -1.13
N PHE A 178 15.59 10.10 -0.34
CA PHE A 178 15.51 10.82 0.91
C PHE A 178 15.14 9.97 2.12
N LEU A 179 14.32 8.92 1.95
CA LEU A 179 13.83 8.14 3.10
C LEU A 179 14.89 7.18 3.64
N ALA A 180 15.47 6.36 2.76
CA ALA A 180 16.48 5.38 3.17
C ALA A 180 17.51 5.14 2.06
N PRO A 181 18.42 6.13 1.81
CA PRO A 181 19.44 6.02 0.78
C PRO A 181 20.28 4.75 0.93
N GLY A 182 20.43 3.99 -0.17
CA GLY A 182 21.19 2.74 -0.20
C GLY A 182 20.51 1.54 0.47
N GLN A 183 19.34 1.71 1.09
CA GLN A 183 18.58 0.62 1.69
C GLN A 183 17.52 0.09 0.71
N ARG A 184 17.11 -1.16 0.90
CA ARG A 184 16.01 -1.79 0.15
C ARG A 184 14.76 -2.01 0.99
N HIS A 185 14.90 -1.96 2.30
CA HIS A 185 13.86 -2.30 3.27
C HIS A 185 13.80 -1.30 4.41
N LEU A 186 12.63 -1.24 5.05
CA LEU A 186 12.41 -0.61 6.34
C LEU A 186 11.87 -1.63 7.32
N ARG A 187 12.37 -1.60 8.55
CA ARG A 187 11.75 -2.32 9.65
C ARG A 187 10.54 -1.55 10.13
N LEU A 188 9.37 -2.19 10.11
CA LEU A 188 8.11 -1.60 10.51
C LEU A 188 7.32 -2.56 11.42
N PHE A 189 6.40 -1.97 12.19
CA PHE A 189 5.61 -2.63 13.21
C PHE A 189 4.13 -2.47 12.95
N ARG A 190 3.35 -3.51 13.24
CA ARG A 190 1.88 -3.46 13.19
C ARG A 190 1.31 -4.22 14.36
N GLY A 191 0.49 -3.54 15.16
CA GLY A 191 -0.35 -4.19 16.15
C GLY A 191 -1.51 -4.94 15.49
N THR A 192 -1.87 -6.10 16.04
CA THR A 192 -2.99 -6.93 15.57
C THR A 192 -3.69 -7.60 16.74
N ASN A 193 -5.03 -7.60 16.73
CA ASN A 193 -5.86 -8.13 17.81
C ASN A 193 -6.21 -9.61 17.59
N ASP A 194 -6.26 -10.07 16.34
CA ASP A 194 -6.57 -11.45 15.95
C ASP A 194 -6.08 -11.72 14.52
N PHE A 195 -5.51 -12.90 14.26
CA PHE A 195 -5.08 -13.34 12.93
C PHE A 195 -6.26 -13.66 11.99
N ALA A 196 -7.51 -13.47 12.44
CA ALA A 196 -8.70 -13.54 11.60
C ALA A 196 -8.62 -12.60 10.37
N GLU A 197 -8.05 -11.39 10.52
CA GLU A 197 -7.82 -10.46 9.40
C GLU A 197 -6.54 -10.78 8.61
N HIS A 198 -5.64 -11.55 9.20
CA HIS A 198 -4.28 -11.78 8.72
C HIS A 198 -3.90 -13.26 8.87
N PRO A 199 -4.37 -14.15 7.98
CA PRO A 199 -4.12 -15.58 8.16
C PRO A 199 -2.61 -15.86 8.13
N ILE A 200 -2.13 -16.55 9.16
CA ILE A 200 -0.78 -17.08 9.19
C ILE A 200 -0.71 -18.22 8.17
N LEU A 201 0.09 -18.04 7.12
CA LEU A 201 0.24 -19.03 6.06
C LEU A 201 1.20 -20.15 6.47
N TRP A 202 2.22 -19.79 7.25
CA TRP A 202 3.24 -20.72 7.69
C TRP A 202 3.91 -20.22 8.97
N LYS A 203 4.28 -21.13 9.88
CA LYS A 203 5.08 -20.83 11.07
C LYS A 203 6.46 -21.49 10.92
N ALA A 204 7.51 -20.70 11.07
CA ALA A 204 8.90 -21.16 11.16
C ALA A 204 9.30 -21.53 12.60
N GLY A 205 8.43 -21.24 13.57
CA GLY A 205 8.63 -21.44 15.00
C GLY A 205 7.53 -20.75 15.81
N ALA A 206 7.72 -20.61 17.12
CA ALA A 206 6.70 -20.02 18.01
C ALA A 206 6.41 -18.53 17.71
N ARG A 207 7.43 -17.78 17.28
CA ARG A 207 7.39 -16.32 17.09
C ARG A 207 7.78 -15.87 15.69
N GLN A 208 7.90 -16.79 14.73
CA GLN A 208 8.32 -16.48 13.37
C GLN A 208 7.41 -17.20 12.39
N GLY A 209 7.00 -16.49 11.33
CA GLY A 209 6.16 -17.07 10.30
C GLY A 209 5.94 -16.14 9.11
N VAL A 210 5.20 -16.63 8.13
CA VAL A 210 4.72 -15.86 6.99
C VAL A 210 3.25 -15.57 7.18
N ILE A 211 2.90 -14.28 7.18
CA ILE A 211 1.54 -13.79 7.38
C ILE A 211 1.02 -13.24 6.07
N ARG A 212 -0.24 -13.55 5.72
CA ARG A 212 -0.94 -12.87 4.64
C ARG A 212 -1.57 -11.59 5.17
N LEU A 213 -0.97 -10.47 4.79
CA LEU A 213 -1.56 -9.16 4.99
C LEU A 213 -2.56 -8.85 3.87
N ASN A 214 -3.52 -7.96 4.17
CA ASN A 214 -4.43 -7.43 3.16
C ASN A 214 -3.65 -6.71 2.04
N ASN A 215 -4.27 -6.43 0.90
CA ASN A 215 -3.55 -5.86 -0.24
C ASN A 215 -3.01 -4.44 0.02
N LEU A 216 -3.55 -3.73 1.01
CA LEU A 216 -3.06 -2.44 1.49
C LEU A 216 -3.20 -2.37 3.01
N VAL A 217 -2.14 -1.98 3.71
CA VAL A 217 -2.06 -2.05 5.18
C VAL A 217 -1.25 -0.90 5.76
N SER A 218 -1.69 -0.38 6.92
CA SER A 218 -0.93 0.61 7.71
C SER A 218 0.09 -0.06 8.62
N PHE A 219 1.26 0.55 8.71
CA PHE A 219 2.37 0.19 9.59
C PHE A 219 2.88 1.42 10.34
N SER A 220 3.57 1.17 11.45
CA SER A 220 4.31 2.18 12.22
C SER A 220 5.81 1.92 12.18
N SER A 221 6.64 2.97 12.11
CA SER A 221 8.08 2.83 12.42
C SER A 221 8.38 2.79 13.91
N ASP A 222 7.39 3.14 14.73
CA ASP A 222 7.47 3.16 16.19
C ASP A 222 6.71 1.96 16.76
N ARG A 223 7.43 1.12 17.50
CA ARG A 223 6.89 -0.09 18.14
C ARG A 223 5.90 0.23 19.25
N ASP A 224 6.12 1.31 20.00
CA ASP A 224 5.24 1.70 21.11
C ASP A 224 3.94 2.31 20.58
N VAL A 225 3.99 2.99 19.43
CA VAL A 225 2.76 3.39 18.74
C VAL A 225 2.00 2.18 18.20
N ALA A 226 2.71 1.15 17.72
CA ALA A 226 2.09 -0.09 17.25
C ALA A 226 1.48 -0.93 18.40
N SER A 227 2.05 -0.84 19.62
CA SER A 227 1.57 -1.57 20.80
C SER A 227 0.21 -1.10 21.30
N ALA A 228 -0.19 0.13 20.94
CA ALA A 228 -1.51 0.67 21.27
C ALA A 228 -2.66 -0.10 20.58
N PHE A 229 -2.35 -1.02 19.66
CA PHE A 229 -3.32 -1.74 18.84
C PHE A 229 -3.14 -3.26 18.97
N GLY A 230 -3.74 -3.86 19.99
CA GLY A 230 -3.91 -5.32 20.08
C GLY A 230 -2.92 -6.09 20.93
N ASP A 231 -3.06 -7.42 20.87
CA ASP A 231 -2.37 -8.35 21.78
C ASP A 231 -1.06 -8.90 21.19
N CYS A 232 -0.80 -8.65 19.90
CA CYS A 232 0.42 -9.05 19.22
C CYS A 232 0.98 -7.90 18.35
N ILE A 233 2.30 -7.71 18.38
CA ILE A 233 3.02 -6.88 17.41
C ILE A 233 3.70 -7.77 16.37
N LEU A 234 3.43 -7.44 15.11
CA LEU A 234 4.15 -7.93 13.96
C LEU A 234 5.30 -7.00 13.63
N GLU A 235 6.53 -7.50 13.71
CA GLU A 235 7.72 -6.85 13.18
C GLU A 235 8.04 -7.44 11.80
N VAL A 236 8.14 -6.58 10.78
CA VAL A 236 8.38 -6.97 9.39
C VAL A 236 9.43 -6.09 8.73
N ASN A 237 10.17 -6.66 7.77
CA ASN A 237 11.04 -5.88 6.87
C ASN A 237 10.27 -5.59 5.58
N VAL A 238 9.78 -4.37 5.44
CA VAL A 238 8.98 -3.92 4.29
C VAL A 238 9.90 -3.40 3.19
N PRO A 239 9.81 -3.92 1.95
CA PRO A 239 10.51 -3.33 0.82
C PRO A 239 10.07 -1.89 0.55
N LEU A 240 11.03 -0.99 0.29
CA LEU A 240 10.72 0.40 -0.07
C LEU A 240 9.77 0.49 -1.28
N VAL A 241 9.94 -0.43 -2.23
CA VAL A 241 9.13 -0.53 -3.45
C VAL A 241 7.66 -0.91 -3.21
N LYS A 242 7.27 -1.25 -1.97
CA LYS A 242 5.91 -1.55 -1.57
C LYS A 242 5.23 -0.37 -0.86
N LEU A 243 5.93 0.74 -0.65
CA LEU A 243 5.36 1.94 -0.02
C LEU A 243 4.48 2.71 -1.01
N LEU A 244 3.21 2.91 -0.67
CA LEU A 244 2.32 3.88 -1.32
C LEU A 244 2.48 5.27 -0.70
N PHE A 245 2.64 5.33 0.63
CA PHE A 245 2.77 6.57 1.38
C PHE A 245 3.62 6.36 2.63
N PHE A 246 4.28 7.41 3.11
CA PHE A 246 4.99 7.41 4.39
C PHE A 246 5.00 8.81 5.03
N LYS A 247 5.23 8.85 6.35
CA LYS A 247 5.35 10.09 7.11
C LYS A 247 6.40 11.03 6.48
N GLY A 248 6.00 12.26 6.20
CA GLY A 248 6.87 13.27 5.61
C GLY A 248 6.97 13.22 4.07
N LEU A 249 6.25 12.29 3.41
CA LEU A 249 6.18 12.27 1.94
C LEU A 249 5.58 13.57 1.38
N LEU A 250 4.54 14.10 2.04
CA LEU A 250 3.88 15.35 1.70
C LEU A 250 4.03 16.37 2.84
N PRO A 251 4.03 17.69 2.54
CA PRO A 251 4.15 18.72 3.56
C PRO A 251 2.85 18.88 4.39
N CYS A 252 1.70 18.44 3.88
CA CYS A 252 0.45 18.42 4.63
C CYS A 252 0.29 17.12 5.44
N ARG A 253 -0.34 17.21 6.61
CA ARG A 253 -0.78 16.04 7.38
C ARG A 253 -1.94 15.34 6.66
N ALA A 254 -1.62 14.41 5.76
CA ALA A 254 -2.62 13.63 5.02
C ALA A 254 -3.17 12.45 5.83
N LEU A 255 -2.38 11.93 6.78
CA LEU A 255 -2.78 10.88 7.74
C LEU A 255 -2.85 11.49 9.15
N GLN A 256 -3.82 11.03 9.96
CA GLN A 256 -4.04 11.56 11.31
C GLN A 256 -3.06 11.00 12.34
N ALA A 257 -2.67 9.73 12.23
CA ALA A 257 -1.65 9.15 13.08
C ALA A 257 -0.27 9.45 12.49
N GLU A 258 0.57 10.13 13.28
CA GLU A 258 1.85 10.67 12.83
C GLU A 258 2.92 9.61 12.52
N SER A 259 2.60 8.32 12.57
CA SER A 259 3.59 7.22 12.44
C SER A 259 3.34 6.32 11.23
N GLU A 260 2.45 6.69 10.31
CA GLU A 260 1.91 5.74 9.33
C GLU A 260 2.72 5.61 8.03
N TYR A 261 3.07 4.36 7.75
CA TYR A 261 3.49 3.88 6.44
C TYR A 261 2.32 3.12 5.83
N LEU A 262 1.95 3.48 4.61
CA LEU A 262 0.94 2.77 3.86
C LEU A 262 1.61 1.83 2.87
N VAL A 263 1.42 0.54 3.10
CA VAL A 263 2.21 -0.53 2.47
C VAL A 263 1.29 -1.41 1.64
N ILE A 264 1.65 -1.63 0.37
CA ILE A 264 1.06 -2.67 -0.46
C ILE A 264 1.40 -4.01 0.19
N GLY A 265 0.40 -4.78 0.57
CA GLY A 265 0.60 -6.01 1.30
C GLY A 265 0.93 -7.23 0.43
N GLY A 266 0.65 -8.41 0.99
CA GLY A 266 1.06 -9.70 0.48
C GLY A 266 1.51 -10.64 1.62
N GLU A 267 2.38 -11.57 1.30
CA GLU A 267 2.97 -12.58 2.20
C GLU A 267 4.24 -12.02 2.83
N TYR A 268 4.21 -11.64 4.11
CA TYR A 268 5.36 -11.08 4.81
C TYR A 268 5.92 -12.07 5.83
N ALA A 269 7.23 -12.28 5.78
CA ALA A 269 7.95 -12.86 6.90
C ALA A 269 7.87 -11.88 8.09
N ALA A 270 7.36 -12.35 9.21
CA ALA A 270 7.09 -11.56 10.39
C ALA A 270 7.66 -12.22 11.64
N HIS A 271 8.19 -11.39 12.54
CA HIS A 271 8.45 -11.77 13.91
C HIS A 271 7.28 -11.31 14.79
N MET A 272 6.66 -12.24 15.51
CA MET A 272 5.49 -12.02 16.36
C MET A 272 5.95 -11.81 17.80
N HIS A 273 5.65 -10.64 18.33
CA HIS A 273 5.88 -10.29 19.73
C HIS A 273 4.53 -10.32 20.45
N TYR A 274 4.36 -11.27 21.36
CA TYR A 274 3.16 -11.41 22.19
C TYR A 274 3.37 -10.69 23.52
N TYR A 275 2.31 -10.06 24.03
CA TYR A 275 2.27 -9.46 25.36
C TYR A 275 1.91 -10.48 26.44
#